data_AF-A0A7C6XKD4-F1
#
_entry.id   AF-A0A7C6XKD4-F1
#
_cell.length_a   1.000
_cell.length_b   1.000
_cell.length_c   1.000
_cell.angle_alpha   90.00
_cell.angle_beta   90.00
_cell.angle_gamma   90.00
#
_symmetry.space_group_name_H-M   'P 1'
#
loop_
_entity.id
_entity.type
_entity.pdbx_description
1 polymer ?
#
loop_
_entity_poly.entity_id
_entity_poly.type
_entity_poly.pdbx_seq_one_letter_code
_entity_poly.pdbx_strand_id
1 'polypeptide(L)' 'RLFALHIQDNDGQGEDQHLLPGRGTTDWEAFLDALDDIRFAGLRTFEVGPHVASPEDVAALSALREAWLARGR' A
#
# COMPACT_ATOMS: atom_id res chain seq x y z
N ARG A 1 -17.49 1.81 9.04
CA ARG A 1 -17.52 1.88 7.56
C ARG A 1 -16.19 2.47 7.12
N LEU A 2 -15.52 1.85 6.15
CA LEU A 2 -14.29 2.36 5.55
C LEU A 2 -14.66 3.23 4.35
N PHE A 3 -14.35 4.53 4.39
CA PHE A 3 -14.78 5.51 3.38
C PHE A 3 -13.69 5.88 2.38
N ALA A 4 -12.44 5.89 2.82
CA ALA A 4 -11.26 6.14 2.00
C ALA A 4 -10.11 5.29 2.53
N LEU A 5 -9.19 4.91 1.63
CA LEU A 5 -8.02 4.12 1.98
C LEU A 5 -6.79 4.73 1.32
N HIS A 6 -5.87 5.19 2.16
CA HIS A 6 -4.56 5.70 1.80
C HIS A 6 -3.51 4.70 2.32
N ILE A 7 -2.49 4.42 1.52
CA ILE A 7 -1.58 3.29 1.71
C ILE A 7 -0.14 3.75 1.60
N GLN A 8 0.61 3.46 2.65
CA GLN A 8 1.99 3.79 2.85
C GLN A 8 2.58 2.87 3.92
N ASP A 9 3.90 2.83 4.03
CA ASP A 9 4.60 2.03 5.05
C ASP A 9 5.40 2.92 6.01
N ASN A 10 5.81 2.33 7.14
CA ASN A 10 6.69 2.94 8.13
C ASN A 10 7.50 1.87 8.90
N ASP A 11 8.55 2.30 9.58
CA ASP A 11 9.46 1.44 10.34
C ASP A 11 8.96 1.04 11.74
N GLY A 12 7.72 1.43 12.09
CA GLY A 12 7.12 1.15 13.39
C GLY A 12 7.74 1.93 14.56
N GLN A 13 8.63 2.90 14.30
CA GLN A 13 9.28 3.71 15.35
C GLN A 13 8.51 4.98 15.72
N GLY A 14 7.31 5.16 15.16
CA GLY A 14 6.35 6.21 15.55
C GLY A 14 6.26 7.41 14.59
N GLU A 15 7.09 7.45 13.54
CA GLU A 15 7.04 8.50 12.52
C GLU A 15 6.17 8.09 11.32
N ASP A 16 5.43 9.05 10.75
CA ASP A 16 4.64 8.87 9.53
C ASP A 16 5.52 9.11 8.29
N GLN A 17 6.35 8.11 7.96
CA GLN A 17 7.42 8.24 6.97
C GLN A 17 6.97 8.19 5.50
N HIS A 18 5.76 7.69 5.25
CA HIS A 18 5.19 7.51 3.91
C HIS A 18 6.09 6.68 2.98
N LEU A 19 6.67 5.60 3.49
CA LEU A 19 7.53 4.71 2.71
C LEU A 19 6.72 3.91 1.67
N LEU A 20 7.38 3.43 0.62
CA LEU A 20 6.75 2.47 -0.29
C LEU A 20 6.37 1.19 0.49
N PRO A 21 5.20 0.58 0.21
CA PRO A 21 4.85 -0.73 0.75
C PRO A 21 5.97 -1.75 0.55
N GLY A 22 6.37 -2.42 1.65
CA GLY A 22 7.45 -3.39 1.70
C GLY A 22 8.81 -2.79 2.03
N ARG A 23 8.90 -1.48 2.26
CA ARG A 23 10.12 -0.80 2.76
C ARG A 23 10.07 -0.50 4.25
N GLY A 24 8.92 -0.68 4.89
CA GLY A 24 8.76 -0.56 6.34
C GLY A 24 8.56 -1.92 6.99
N THR A 25 7.68 -1.96 7.98
CA THR A 25 7.43 -3.11 8.85
C THR A 25 6.01 -3.62 8.79
N THR A 26 5.15 -3.02 7.96
CA THR A 26 3.75 -3.42 7.80
C THR A 26 3.65 -4.86 7.27
N ASP A 27 2.83 -5.68 7.92
CA ASP A 27 2.44 -7.00 7.39
C ASP A 27 1.41 -6.82 6.26
N TRP A 28 1.93 -6.72 5.04
CA TRP A 28 1.11 -6.47 3.84
C TRP A 28 0.23 -7.66 3.45
N GLU A 29 0.62 -8.89 3.75
CA GLU A 29 -0.25 -10.04 3.47
C GLU A 29 -1.48 -10.02 4.39
N ALA A 30 -1.28 -9.87 5.70
CA ALA A 30 -2.38 -9.79 6.66
C ALA A 30 -3.29 -8.58 6.38
N PHE A 31 -2.72 -7.44 5.96
CA PHE A 31 -3.49 -6.26 5.56
C PHE A 31 -4.38 -6.54 4.34
N LEU A 32 -3.83 -7.20 3.30
CA LEU A 32 -4.60 -7.53 2.09
C LEU A 32 -5.67 -8.59 2.38
N ASP A 33 -5.37 -9.59 3.20
CA ASP A 33 -6.35 -10.58 3.68
C ASP A 33 -7.54 -9.88 4.36
N ALA A 34 -7.27 -8.93 5.26
CA ALA A 34 -8.33 -8.19 5.94
C ALA A 34 -9.19 -7.35 4.97
N LEU A 35 -8.60 -6.76 3.93
CA LEU A 35 -9.35 -6.01 2.91
C LEU A 35 -10.23 -6.92 2.05
N ASP A 36 -9.76 -8.13 1.74
CA ASP A 36 -10.47 -9.10 0.95
C ASP A 36 -11.63 -9.72 1.76
N ASP A 37 -11.41 -10.01 3.05
CA ASP A 37 -12.44 -10.50 3.98
C ASP A 37 -13.64 -9.56 4.09
N ILE A 38 -13.39 -8.25 4.15
CA ILE A 38 -14.46 -7.24 4.19
C ILE A 38 -15.01 -6.90 2.80
N ARG A 39 -14.46 -7.51 1.74
CA ARG A 39 -14.79 -7.24 0.33
C ARG A 39 -14.73 -5.75 0.00
N PHE A 40 -13.66 -5.09 0.40
CA PHE A 40 -13.50 -3.67 0.16
C PHE A 40 -13.36 -3.38 -1.34
N ALA A 41 -14.38 -2.74 -1.91
CA ALA A 41 -14.46 -2.38 -3.33
C ALA A 41 -14.11 -0.90 -3.61
N GLY A 42 -13.66 -0.15 -2.60
CA GLY A 42 -13.25 1.24 -2.76
C GLY A 42 -11.86 1.37 -3.39
N LEU A 43 -11.50 2.61 -3.74
CA LEU A 43 -10.16 2.91 -4.25
C LEU A 43 -9.11 2.68 -3.16
N ARG A 44 -8.00 2.06 -3.56
CA ARG A 44 -6.79 1.85 -2.76
C ARG A 44 -5.75 2.84 -3.26
N THR A 45 -5.56 3.95 -2.57
CA THR A 45 -4.66 5.03 -3.00
C THR A 45 -3.31 4.88 -2.33
N PHE A 46 -2.22 4.83 -3.09
CA PHE A 46 -0.88 4.94 -2.50
C PHE A 46 -0.61 6.42 -2.14
N GLU A 47 -0.32 6.69 -0.87
CA GLU A 47 0.06 8.00 -0.33
C GLU A 47 1.50 7.94 0.17
N VAL A 48 2.43 7.91 -0.77
CA VAL A 48 3.86 7.77 -0.46
C VAL A 48 4.57 9.13 -0.58
N GLY A 49 5.61 9.31 0.23
CA GLY A 49 6.19 10.62 0.56
C GLY A 49 6.87 11.33 -0.62
N PRO A 50 7.36 12.56 -0.42
CA PRO A 50 7.81 13.43 -1.51
C PRO A 50 9.05 12.92 -2.28
N HIS A 51 9.73 11.90 -1.75
CA HIS A 51 10.89 11.28 -2.38
C HIS A 51 10.53 10.17 -3.38
N VAL A 52 9.24 9.82 -3.50
CA VAL A 52 8.71 9.01 -4.59
C VAL A 52 8.56 9.89 -5.83
N ALA A 53 9.69 10.21 -6.42
CA ALA A 53 9.79 11.07 -7.60
C ALA A 53 10.55 10.41 -8.75
N SER A 54 11.17 9.26 -8.51
CA SER A 54 11.92 8.57 -9.54
C SER A 54 10.99 7.68 -10.41
N PRO A 55 11.34 7.45 -11.68
CA PRO A 55 10.66 6.47 -12.51
C PRO A 55 10.69 5.04 -11.91
N GLU A 56 11.72 4.72 -11.13
CA GLU A 56 11.84 3.43 -10.45
C GLU A 56 10.77 3.28 -9.37
N ASP A 57 10.53 4.31 -8.57
CA ASP A 57 9.48 4.27 -7.53
C ASP A 57 8.09 4.12 -8.16
N VAL A 58 7.83 4.83 -9.26
CA VAL A 58 6.56 4.70 -10.01
C VAL A 58 6.42 3.28 -10.58
N ALA A 59 7.49 2.71 -11.12
CA ALA A 59 7.48 1.33 -11.62
C ALA A 59 7.22 0.32 -10.48
N ALA A 60 7.82 0.54 -9.30
CA ALA A 60 7.61 -0.30 -8.12
C ALA A 60 6.15 -0.25 -7.65
N LEU A 61 5.54 0.94 -7.56
CA LEU A 61 4.12 1.08 -7.23
C LEU A 61 3.21 0.44 -8.28
N SER A 62 3.56 0.56 -9.56
CA SER A 62 2.81 -0.10 -10.64
C SER A 62 2.89 -1.63 -10.51
N ALA A 63 4.06 -2.19 -10.19
CA ALA A 63 4.22 -3.62 -9.99
C ALA A 63 3.43 -4.12 -8.77
N LEU A 64 3.44 -3.37 -7.66
CA LEU A 64 2.63 -3.66 -6.46
C LEU A 64 1.14 -3.66 -6.80
N ARG A 65 0.66 -2.65 -7.53
CA ARG A 65 -0.74 -2.58 -7.98
C ARG A 65 -1.12 -3.83 -8.77
N GLU A 66 -0.32 -4.23 -9.75
CA GLU A 66 -0.61 -5.42 -10.57
C GLU A 66 -0.61 -6.71 -9.72
N ALA A 67 0.36 -6.86 -8.81
CA ALA A 67 0.42 -8.00 -7.90
C ALA A 67 -0.82 -8.10 -7.01
N TRP A 68 -1.28 -6.98 -6.44
CA TRP A 68 -2.45 -6.96 -5.56
C TRP A 68 -3.76 -7.18 -6.33
N LEU A 69 -3.84 -6.71 -7.58
CA LEU A 69 -4.98 -7.00 -8.46
C LEU A 69 -5.03 -8.47 -8.89
N ALA A 70 -3.88 -9.11 -9.05
CA ALA A 70 -3.79 -10.53 -9.39
C ALA A 70 -4.23 -11.44 -8.22
N ARG A 71 -4.05 -10.98 -6.98
CA ARG A 71 -4.48 -11.70 -5.77
C ARG A 71 -6.01 -11.78 -5.61
N GLY A 72 -6.71 -10.74 -6.08
CA GLY A 72 -8.17 -10.59 -5.95
C GLY A 72 -8.99 -11.25 -7.08
N ARG A 73 -8.45 -12.26 -7.77
CA ARG A 73 -9.18 -13.09 -8.75
C ARG A 73 -9.25 -14.55 -8.32
#